data_AF-A0A2N1RG40-F1
#
_entry.id   AF-A0A2N1RG40-F1
#
_cell.length_a   1.000
_cell.length_b   1.000
_cell.length_c   1.000
_cell.angle_alpha   90.00
_cell.angle_beta   90.00
_cell.angle_gamma   90.00
#
_symmetry.space_group_name_H-M   'P 1'
#
loop_
_entity.id
_entity.type
_entity.pdbx_description
1 polymer ?
#
loop_
_entity_poly.entity_id
_entity_poly.type
_entity_poly.pdbx_seq_one_letter_code
_entity_poly.pdbx_strand_id
1 'polypeptide(L)'
;MKPATQKQISLRIRYLLAIFVVFVALTPVIWLFLTSIKNQRDAFSIPPVWFFKPSFDNYFSLFASGTFLKYLWNSFYISLMATLLAGILGTPLAYMLSRYQFKGREFLSFWVLASRIAPPMAIVLPFFIFFRILGIL
;
A
#
# COMPACT_ATOMS: atom_id res chain seq x y z
N MET A 1 -7.11 -27.62 33.77
CA MET A 1 -7.71 -26.30 33.48
C MET A 1 -6.81 -25.22 34.09
N LYS A 2 -6.28 -24.27 33.30
CA LYS A 2 -5.41 -23.19 33.84
C LYS A 2 -6.25 -22.24 34.71
N PRO A 3 -5.76 -21.80 35.89
CA PRO A 3 -6.56 -20.97 36.81
C PRO A 3 -6.96 -19.65 36.14
N ALA A 4 -8.18 -19.17 36.42
CA ALA A 4 -8.78 -18.00 35.77
C ALA A 4 -7.86 -16.75 35.80
N THR A 5 -7.08 -16.58 36.86
CA THR A 5 -6.09 -15.52 37.04
C THR A 5 -4.93 -15.59 36.02
N GLN A 6 -4.44 -16.79 35.70
CA GLN A 6 -3.36 -16.98 34.72
C GLN A 6 -3.83 -16.68 33.29
N LYS A 7 -5.10 -16.99 32.98
CA LYS A 7 -5.73 -16.65 31.71
C LYS A 7 -5.88 -15.12 31.55
N GLN A 8 -6.31 -14.41 32.60
CA GLN A 8 -6.42 -12.95 32.58
C GLN A 8 -5.07 -12.24 32.44
N ILE A 9 -4.03 -12.69 33.13
CA ILE A 9 -2.67 -12.13 32.99
C ILE A 9 -2.14 -12.30 31.56
N SER A 10 -2.33 -13.48 30.97
CA SER A 10 -1.91 -13.72 29.58
C SER A 10 -2.65 -12.85 28.55
N LEU A 11 -3.92 -12.51 28.81
CA LEU A 11 -4.70 -11.61 27.95
C LEU A 11 -4.20 -10.17 28.07
N ARG A 12 -3.96 -9.67 29.28
CA ARG A 12 -3.44 -8.31 29.50
C ARG A 12 -2.10 -8.10 28.79
N ILE A 13 -1.20 -9.07 28.89
CA ILE A 13 0.11 -9.02 28.19
C ILE A 13 -0.09 -8.97 26.67
N ARG A 14 -1.00 -9.78 26.11
CA ARG A 14 -1.31 -9.74 24.67
C ARG A 14 -1.86 -8.38 24.23
N TYR A 15 -2.76 -7.77 25.01
CA TYR A 15 -3.28 -6.45 24.70
C TYR A 15 -2.20 -5.37 24.77
N LEU A 16 -1.34 -5.39 25.80
CA LEU A 16 -0.23 -4.45 25.90
C LEU A 16 0.75 -4.59 24.73
N LEU A 17 1.08 -5.82 24.34
CA LEU A 17 1.91 -6.08 23.16
C LEU A 17 1.22 -5.60 21.87
N ALA A 18 -0.08 -5.85 21.71
CA ALA A 18 -0.83 -5.39 20.55
C ALA A 18 -0.84 -3.85 20.46
N ILE A 19 -1.08 -3.15 21.58
CA ILE A 19 -1.05 -1.69 21.64
C ILE A 19 0.35 -1.17 21.28
N PHE A 20 1.40 -1.79 21.82
CA PHE A 20 2.77 -1.41 21.51
C PHE A 20 3.08 -1.58 20.00
N VAL A 21 2.70 -2.71 19.41
CA VAL A 21 2.89 -2.96 17.97
C VAL A 21 2.13 -1.95 17.12
N VAL A 22 0.87 -1.65 17.47
CA VAL A 22 0.06 -0.64 16.77
C VAL A 22 0.71 0.74 16.88
N PHE A 23 1.19 1.12 18.06
CA PHE A 23 1.87 2.40 18.26
C PHE A 23 3.12 2.53 17.39
N VAL A 24 3.98 1.51 17.38
CA VAL A 24 5.18 1.48 16.53
C VAL A 24 4.81 1.53 15.05
N ALA A 25 3.80 0.76 14.62
CA ALA A 25 3.35 0.73 13.23
C ALA A 25 2.73 2.07 12.77
N LEU A 26 2.05 2.80 13.67
CA LEU A 26 1.44 4.09 13.38
C LEU A 26 2.43 5.26 13.46
N THR A 27 3.59 5.09 14.09
CA THR A 27 4.60 6.14 14.22
C THR A 27 4.93 6.85 12.89
N PRO A 28 5.24 6.16 11.77
CA PRO A 28 5.49 6.84 10.49
C PRO A 28 4.24 7.54 9.93
N VAL A 29 3.03 7.03 10.18
CA VAL A 29 1.78 7.65 9.74
C VAL A 29 1.53 8.95 10.51
N ILE A 30 1.74 8.93 11.83
CA ILE A 30 1.66 10.11 12.69
C ILE A 30 2.69 11.15 12.23
N TRP A 31 3.91 10.71 11.89
CA TRP A 31 4.94 11.60 11.37
C TRP A 31 4.54 12.28 10.05
N LEU A 32 3.98 11.52 9.11
CA LEU A 32 3.49 12.05 7.82
C LEU A 32 2.37 13.08 8.05
N PHE A 33 1.43 12.78 8.95
CA PHE A 33 0.36 13.70 9.30
C PHE A 33 0.88 14.99 9.94
N LEU A 34 1.79 14.90 10.91
CA LEU A 34 2.39 16.10 11.51
C LEU A 34 3.16 16.93 10.47
N THR A 35 3.80 16.26 9.51
CA THR A 35 4.55 16.94 8.45
C THR A 35 3.63 17.64 7.43
N SER A 36 2.44 17.09 7.16
CA SER A 36 1.50 17.72 6.21
C SER A 36 0.92 19.04 6.70
N ILE A 37 0.85 19.25 8.02
CA ILE A 37 0.40 20.49 8.66
C ILE A 37 1.54 21.44 9.09
N LYS A 38 2.80 21.07 8.83
CA LYS A 38 3.96 21.96 9.04
C LYS A 38 4.12 22.92 7.86
N ASN A 39 4.66 24.11 8.12
CA ASN A 39 5.15 24.95 7.03
C ASN A 39 6.30 24.25 6.29
N GLN A 40 6.46 24.53 4.99
CA GLN A 40 7.47 23.88 4.15
C GLN A 40 8.89 23.96 4.75
N ARG A 41 9.25 25.09 5.37
CA ARG A 41 10.55 25.27 6.03
C ARG A 41 10.75 24.31 7.22
N ASP A 42 9.71 24.13 8.03
CA ASP A 42 9.74 23.26 9.21
C ASP A 42 9.71 21.78 8.83
N ALA A 43 9.03 21.44 7.72
CA ALA A 43 8.95 20.08 7.19
C ALA A 43 10.32 19.54 6.73
N PHE A 44 11.20 20.40 6.20
CA PHE A 44 12.55 20.04 5.74
C PHE A 44 13.67 20.43 6.72
N SER A 45 13.31 20.83 7.94
CA SER A 45 14.28 21.25 8.96
C SER A 45 15.11 20.09 9.51
N ILE A 46 16.41 20.35 9.74
CA ILE A 46 17.35 19.46 10.42
C ILE A 46 18.03 20.28 11.52
N PRO A 47 17.84 19.99 12.82
CA PRO A 47 17.06 18.89 13.41
C PRO A 47 15.53 19.06 13.25
N PRO A 48 14.74 17.98 13.33
CA PRO A 48 13.30 18.07 13.13
C PRO A 48 12.60 18.90 14.20
N VAL A 49 11.77 19.86 13.76
CA VAL A 49 10.97 20.68 14.66
C VAL A 49 9.74 19.90 15.16
N TRP A 50 9.64 19.71 16.48
CA TRP A 50 8.52 19.03 17.13
C TRP A 50 7.36 19.97 17.49
N PHE A 51 7.68 21.23 17.82
CA PHE A 51 6.69 22.27 18.14
C PHE A 51 6.64 23.29 17.01
N PHE A 52 5.51 23.36 16.32
CA PHE A 52 5.31 24.24 15.17
C PHE A 52 3.92 24.84 15.23
N LYS A 53 3.67 25.91 14.46
CA LYS A 53 2.33 26.45 14.27
C LYS A 53 1.65 25.67 13.15
N PRO A 54 0.54 24.95 13.41
CA PRO A 54 -0.17 24.23 12.36
C PRO A 54 -0.63 25.19 11.26
N SER A 55 -0.38 24.83 10.01
CA SER A 55 -0.87 25.54 8.82
C SER A 55 -1.59 24.57 7.89
N PHE A 56 -2.69 25.05 7.29
CA PHE A 56 -3.44 24.35 6.25
C PHE A 56 -3.15 24.89 4.85
N ASP A 57 -2.19 25.82 4.71
CA ASP A 57 -1.84 26.43 3.43
C ASP A 57 -1.34 25.38 2.41
N ASN A 58 -0.70 24.31 2.89
CA ASN A 58 -0.31 23.18 2.07
C ASN A 58 -1.51 22.50 1.40
N TYR A 59 -2.65 22.42 2.09
CA TYR A 59 -3.87 21.84 1.53
C TYR A 59 -4.54 22.82 0.55
N PHE A 60 -4.67 24.10 0.92
CA PHE A 60 -5.25 25.11 0.04
C PHE A 60 -4.49 25.24 -1.29
N SER A 61 -3.16 25.32 -1.23
CA SER A 61 -2.30 25.40 -2.42
C SER A 61 -2.41 24.14 -3.29
N LEU A 62 -2.49 22.97 -2.67
CA LEU A 62 -2.65 21.69 -3.34
C LEU A 62 -4.00 21.58 -4.08
N PHE A 63 -5.11 22.00 -3.47
CA PHE A 63 -6.42 22.04 -4.14
C PHE A 63 -6.54 23.17 -5.17
N ALA A 64 -5.92 24.32 -4.93
CA ALA A 64 -5.92 25.45 -5.85
C ALA A 64 -5.13 25.18 -7.15
N SER A 65 -4.15 24.27 -7.12
CA SER A 65 -3.33 23.89 -8.28
C SER A 65 -4.13 23.29 -9.46
N GLY A 66 -5.34 22.78 -9.21
CA GLY A 66 -6.21 22.13 -10.20
C GLY A 66 -5.72 20.77 -10.72
N THR A 67 -4.42 20.47 -10.64
CA THR A 67 -3.83 19.20 -11.10
C THR A 67 -3.98 18.08 -10.08
N PHE A 68 -3.98 18.41 -8.78
CA PHE A 68 -4.10 17.40 -7.71
C PHE A 68 -5.35 16.54 -7.84
N LEU A 69 -6.53 17.17 -8.03
CA LEU A 69 -7.79 16.44 -8.15
C LEU A 69 -7.80 15.51 -9.37
N LYS A 70 -7.18 15.95 -10.47
CA LYS A 70 -7.00 15.12 -11.66
C LYS A 70 -6.11 13.91 -11.38
N TYR A 71 -4.99 14.10 -10.68
CA TYR A 71 -4.11 12.98 -10.31
C TYR A 71 -4.79 12.01 -9.35
N LEU A 72 -5.50 12.53 -8.35
CA LEU A 72 -6.28 11.72 -7.43
C LEU A 72 -7.33 10.88 -8.17
N TRP A 73 -8.06 11.49 -9.10
CA TRP A 73 -9.05 10.79 -9.92
C TRP A 73 -8.42 9.73 -10.83
N ASN A 74 -7.29 10.06 -11.50
CA ASN A 74 -6.58 9.11 -12.34
C ASN A 74 -6.12 7.89 -11.53
N SER A 75 -5.50 8.09 -10.36
CA SER A 75 -5.07 7.00 -9.49
C SER A 75 -6.25 6.17 -8.99
N PHE A 76 -7.34 6.81 -8.58
CA PHE A 76 -8.55 6.13 -8.14
C PHE A 76 -9.15 5.27 -9.27
N TYR A 77 -9.34 5.86 -10.44
CA TYR A 77 -9.90 5.18 -11.61
C TYR A 77 -9.03 3.99 -12.04
N ILE A 78 -7.72 4.19 -12.22
CA ILE A 78 -6.81 3.14 -12.66
C ILE A 78 -6.75 2.01 -11.64
N SER A 79 -6.61 2.33 -10.34
CA SER A 79 -6.52 1.30 -9.29
C SER A 79 -7.81 0.51 -9.14
N LEU A 80 -8.97 1.17 -9.25
CA LEU A 80 -10.28 0.51 -9.21
C LEU A 80 -10.46 -0.43 -10.39
N MET A 81 -10.20 0.04 -11.62
CA MET A 81 -10.33 -0.79 -12.83
C MET A 81 -9.35 -1.98 -12.79
N ALA A 82 -8.10 -1.75 -12.39
CA ALA A 82 -7.11 -2.82 -12.25
C ALA A 82 -7.54 -3.87 -11.23
N THR A 83 -8.05 -3.45 -10.07
CA THR A 83 -8.52 -4.36 -9.00
C THR A 83 -9.73 -5.17 -9.45
N LEU A 84 -10.70 -4.54 -10.12
CA LEU A 84 -11.88 -5.22 -10.63
C LEU A 84 -11.52 -6.24 -11.71
N LEU A 85 -10.70 -5.85 -12.69
CA LEU A 85 -10.24 -6.75 -13.74
C LEU A 85 -9.43 -7.92 -13.18
N ALA A 86 -8.51 -7.64 -12.24
CA ALA A 86 -7.75 -8.68 -11.56
C ALA A 86 -8.66 -9.63 -10.76
N GLY A 87 -9.70 -9.11 -10.10
CA GLY A 87 -10.68 -9.92 -9.38
C GLY A 87 -11.52 -10.79 -10.32
N ILE A 88 -12.10 -10.18 -11.36
CA ILE A 88 -12.98 -10.87 -12.32
C ILE A 88 -12.23 -11.98 -13.07
N LEU A 89 -11.00 -11.71 -13.52
CA LEU A 89 -10.20 -12.69 -14.25
C LEU A 89 -9.46 -13.65 -13.33
N GLY A 90 -8.93 -13.16 -12.21
CA GLY A 90 -8.10 -13.92 -11.29
C GLY A 90 -8.89 -14.89 -10.42
N THR A 91 -10.11 -14.54 -10.00
CA THR A 91 -10.94 -15.41 -9.13
C THR A 91 -11.27 -16.76 -9.78
N PRO A 92 -11.79 -16.84 -11.03
CA PRO A 92 -12.06 -18.13 -11.66
C PRO A 92 -10.79 -18.93 -11.92
N LEU A 93 -9.68 -18.28 -12.29
CA LEU A 93 -8.38 -18.94 -12.46
C LEU A 93 -7.87 -19.54 -11.14
N ALA A 94 -7.96 -18.79 -10.04
CA ALA A 94 -7.61 -19.26 -8.71
C ALA A 94 -8.52 -20.40 -8.24
N TYR A 95 -9.81 -20.35 -8.57
CA TYR A 95 -10.75 -21.43 -8.29
C TYR A 95 -10.37 -22.71 -9.04
N MET A 96 -10.10 -22.62 -10.34
CA MET A 96 -9.64 -23.76 -11.14
C MET A 96 -8.36 -24.35 -10.57
N LEU A 97 -7.38 -23.51 -10.26
CA LEU A 97 -6.07 -23.92 -9.76
C LEU A 97 -6.10 -24.49 -8.34
N SER A 98 -7.10 -24.15 -7.53
CA SER A 98 -7.24 -24.66 -6.15
C SER A 98 -8.08 -25.94 -6.07
N ARG A 99 -9.10 -26.10 -6.94
CA ARG A 99 -10.08 -27.18 -6.84
C ARG A 99 -9.95 -28.29 -7.86
N TYR A 100 -9.41 -28.03 -9.06
CA TYR A 100 -9.35 -29.03 -10.12
C TYR A 100 -7.94 -29.59 -10.29
N GLN A 101 -7.85 -30.88 -10.63
CA GLN A 101 -6.63 -31.55 -11.03
C GLN A 101 -6.60 -31.63 -12.56
N PHE A 102 -5.59 -31.01 -13.18
CA PHE A 102 -5.41 -31.03 -14.62
C PHE A 102 -3.92 -31.03 -14.98
N LYS A 103 -3.60 -31.49 -16.19
CA LYS A 103 -2.21 -31.59 -16.65
C LYS A 103 -1.57 -30.19 -16.76
N GLY A 104 -0.44 -29.97 -16.08
CA GLY A 104 0.28 -28.69 -16.06
C GLY A 104 -0.09 -27.74 -14.91
N ARG A 105 -0.95 -28.16 -13.97
CA ARG A 105 -1.35 -27.36 -12.80
C ARG A 105 -0.17 -26.86 -11.95
N GLU A 106 0.79 -27.73 -11.65
CA GLU A 106 1.95 -27.36 -10.83
C GLU A 106 2.83 -26.32 -11.51
N PHE A 107 3.09 -26.51 -12.81
CA PHE A 107 3.83 -25.54 -13.61
C PHE A 107 3.15 -24.17 -13.62
N LEU A 108 1.83 -24.11 -13.87
CA LEU A 108 1.09 -22.85 -13.83
C LEU A 108 1.11 -22.20 -12.45
N SER A 109 0.97 -22.99 -11.38
CA SER A 109 1.04 -22.50 -10.00
C SER A 109 2.42 -21.89 -9.71
N PHE A 110 3.48 -22.59 -10.10
CA PHE A 110 4.85 -22.09 -9.98
C PHE A 110 5.06 -20.82 -10.79
N TRP A 111 4.58 -20.76 -12.03
CA TRP A 111 4.72 -19.59 -12.91
C TRP A 111 4.03 -18.34 -12.33
N VAL A 112 2.81 -18.50 -11.80
CA VAL A 112 2.07 -17.41 -11.15
C VAL A 112 2.84 -16.89 -9.93
N LEU A 113 3.45 -17.77 -9.13
CA LEU A 113 4.26 -17.35 -7.98
C LEU A 113 5.58 -16.70 -8.41
N ALA A 114 6.28 -17.28 -9.38
CA ALA A 114 7.55 -16.77 -9.90
C ALA A 114 7.41 -15.34 -10.45
N SER A 115 6.32 -15.05 -11.17
CA SER A 115 6.06 -13.70 -11.69
C SER A 115 5.89 -12.63 -10.61
N ARG A 116 5.51 -13.00 -9.37
CA ARG A 116 5.39 -12.07 -8.23
C ARG A 116 6.71 -11.77 -7.53
N ILE A 117 7.75 -12.58 -7.76
CA ILE A 117 9.08 -12.40 -7.16
C ILE A 117 9.94 -11.47 -8.01
N ALA A 118 9.61 -11.33 -9.29
CA ALA A 118 10.37 -10.50 -10.23
C ALA A 118 10.50 -9.05 -9.75
N PRO A 119 11.70 -8.44 -9.82
CA PRO A 119 11.90 -7.05 -9.39
C PRO A 119 11.04 -6.10 -10.25
N PRO A 120 10.20 -5.24 -9.64
CA PRO A 120 9.35 -4.33 -10.41
C PRO A 120 10.14 -3.46 -11.38
N MET A 121 11.32 -2.98 -10.98
CA MET A 121 12.18 -2.14 -11.84
C MET A 121 12.69 -2.86 -13.08
N ALA A 122 12.91 -4.18 -13.03
CA ALA A 122 13.34 -4.96 -14.19
C ALA A 122 12.24 -5.06 -15.27
N ILE A 123 10.99 -4.89 -14.86
CA ILE A 123 9.81 -5.01 -15.70
C ILE A 123 9.47 -3.66 -16.38
N VAL A 124 9.76 -2.52 -15.75
CA VAL A 124 9.39 -1.18 -16.25
C VAL A 124 9.95 -0.89 -17.63
N LEU A 125 11.24 -1.15 -17.87
CA LEU A 125 11.89 -0.81 -19.14
C LEU A 125 11.31 -1.60 -20.34
N PRO A 126 11.13 -2.93 -20.25
CA PRO A 126 10.42 -3.69 -21.28
C PRO A 126 9.03 -3.14 -21.59
N PHE A 127 8.23 -2.78 -20.58
CA PHE A 127 6.90 -2.20 -20.81
C PHE A 127 6.97 -0.85 -21.50
N PHE A 128 7.93 0.00 -21.14
CA PHE A 128 8.15 1.28 -21.81
C PHE A 128 8.45 1.08 -23.30
N ILE A 129 9.37 0.17 -23.64
CA ILE A 129 9.71 -0.13 -25.04
C ILE A 129 8.49 -0.70 -25.77
N PHE A 130 7.76 -1.61 -25.15
CA PHE A 130 6.56 -2.22 -25.72
C PHE A 130 5.48 -1.18 -26.05
N PHE A 131 5.16 -0.29 -25.10
CA PHE A 131 4.19 0.79 -25.33
C PHE A 131 4.66 1.81 -26.36
N ARG A 132 5.97 2.08 -26.42
CA ARG A 132 6.56 2.96 -27.45
C ARG A 132 6.43 2.37 -28.85
N ILE A 133 6.69 1.06 -28.99
CA ILE A 133 6.52 0.34 -30.27
C ILE A 133 5.04 0.34 -30.69
N LEU A 134 4.13 0.20 -29.74
CA LEU A 134 2.68 0.27 -30.00
C LEU A 134 2.17 1.68 -30.31
N GLY A 135 2.98 2.73 -30.14
CA GLY A 135 2.59 4.12 -30.41
C GLY A 135 1.58 4.70 -29.43
N ILE A 136 1.47 4.13 -28.22
CA ILE A 136 0.54 4.56 -27.16
C ILE A 136 1.24 5.34 -26.03
N LEU A 137 2.52 5.68 -26.23
CA LEU A 137 3.34 6.55 -25.39
C LEU A 137 3.68 7.84 -26.13
#